data_AF-A0A256G6X6-F1
#
_entry.id   AF-A0A256G6X6-F1
#
_cell.length_a   1.000
_cell.length_b   1.000
_cell.length_c   1.000
_cell.angle_alpha   90.00
_cell.angle_beta   90.00
_cell.angle_gamma   90.00
#
_symmetry.space_group_name_H-M   'P 1'
#
loop_
_entity.id
_entity.type
_entity.pdbx_description
1 polymer ?
#
loop_
_entity_poly.entity_id
_entity_poly.type
_entity_poly.pdbx_seq_one_letter_code
_entity_poly.pdbx_strand_id
1 'polypeptide(L)'
;MIDTTGADHLHGGEALMLETMVRKFAASGVEARAAVADTWGAAHAAARFLRRQIAVIAPGAAETMLRPLPLAALRLEGETVTGLRTLGFETIGDLMDQPRAPLALRFGPDIGRRLDQALGAIGEPVDPVRSPELVEV
;
A
#
# COMPACT_ATOMS: atom_id res chain seq x y z
N MET A 1 -0.56 8.38 -5.73
CA MET A 1 -1.68 7.49 -5.35
C MET A 1 -2.94 8.19 -5.80
N ILE A 2 -3.96 7.45 -6.26
CA ILE A 2 -5.18 8.04 -6.84
C ILE A 2 -6.36 7.35 -6.17
N ASP A 3 -7.34 8.13 -5.73
CA ASP A 3 -8.64 7.60 -5.33
C ASP A 3 -9.48 7.38 -6.60
N THR A 4 -9.89 6.13 -6.83
CA THR A 4 -10.67 5.72 -8.01
C THR A 4 -12.11 5.36 -7.64
N THR A 5 -12.57 5.73 -6.43
CA THR A 5 -13.93 5.45 -5.97
C THR A 5 -14.95 5.93 -7.00
N GLY A 6 -15.69 4.98 -7.58
CA GLY A 6 -16.69 5.26 -8.60
C GLY A 6 -16.14 5.73 -9.95
N ALA A 7 -14.84 5.58 -10.25
CA ALA A 7 -14.28 5.89 -11.58
C ALA A 7 -14.12 4.65 -12.47
N ASP A 8 -14.03 3.48 -11.84
CA ASP A 8 -13.81 2.18 -12.46
C ASP A 8 -14.89 1.81 -13.50
N HIS A 9 -16.15 2.12 -13.23
CA HIS A 9 -17.26 1.81 -14.13
C HIS A 9 -17.15 2.53 -15.50
N LEU A 10 -16.52 3.71 -15.54
CA LEU A 10 -16.24 4.44 -16.79
C LEU A 10 -15.18 3.75 -17.66
N HIS A 11 -14.45 2.81 -17.07
CA HIS A 11 -13.34 2.09 -17.69
C HIS A 11 -13.62 0.59 -17.83
N GLY A 12 -14.87 0.14 -17.61
CA GLY A 12 -15.24 -1.27 -17.68
C GLY A 12 -14.76 -2.11 -16.50
N GLY A 13 -14.50 -1.47 -15.35
CA GLY A 13 -14.05 -2.09 -14.11
C GLY A 13 -12.56 -1.86 -13.81
N GLU A 14 -12.18 -2.17 -12.57
CA GLU A 14 -10.83 -1.89 -12.04
C GLU A 14 -9.71 -2.55 -12.85
N ALA A 15 -9.91 -3.79 -13.30
CA ALA A 15 -8.91 -4.52 -14.10
C ALA A 15 -8.61 -3.81 -15.43
N LEU A 16 -9.64 -3.46 -16.19
CA LEU A 16 -9.48 -2.80 -17.50
C LEU A 16 -8.96 -1.37 -17.35
N MET A 17 -9.35 -0.68 -16.27
CA MET A 17 -8.78 0.62 -15.90
C MET A 17 -7.26 0.52 -15.70
N LEU A 18 -6.80 -0.42 -14.87
CA LEU A 18 -5.37 -0.62 -14.60
C LEU A 18 -4.59 -1.04 -15.85
N GLU A 19 -5.13 -1.96 -16.66
CA GLU A 19 -4.53 -2.36 -17.95
C GLU A 19 -4.35 -1.17 -18.88
N THR A 20 -5.35 -0.29 -18.95
CA THR A 20 -5.28 0.91 -19.78
C THR A 20 -4.23 1.89 -19.27
N MET A 21 -4.12 2.09 -17.95
CA MET A 21 -3.08 2.93 -17.36
C MET A 21 -1.68 2.38 -17.65
N VAL A 22 -1.44 1.10 -17.38
CA VAL A 22 -0.13 0.47 -17.59
C VAL A 22 0.27 0.49 -19.07
N ARG A 23 -0.66 0.22 -20.00
CA ARG A 23 -0.40 0.33 -21.45
C ARG A 23 -0.01 1.74 -21.89
N LYS A 24 -0.63 2.78 -21.31
CA LYS A 24 -0.26 4.17 -21.61
C LYS A 24 1.16 4.51 -21.16
N PHE A 25 1.60 4.02 -19.99
CA PHE A 25 2.99 4.18 -19.56
C PHE A 25 3.96 3.45 -20.49
N ALA A 26 3.64 2.21 -20.86
CA ALA A 26 4.46 1.43 -21.78
C ALA A 26 4.60 2.11 -23.15
N ALA A 27 3.53 2.71 -23.67
CA ALA A 27 3.56 3.48 -24.92
C ALA A 27 4.48 4.71 -24.85
N SER A 28 4.74 5.23 -23.64
CA SER A 28 5.69 6.31 -23.37
C SER A 28 7.09 5.82 -22.99
N GLY A 29 7.38 4.51 -23.13
CA GLY A 29 8.67 3.92 -22.80
C GLY A 29 8.93 3.72 -21.30
N VAL A 30 7.89 3.77 -20.47
CA VAL A 30 7.99 3.62 -19.01
C VAL A 30 7.34 2.31 -18.56
N GLU A 31 8.10 1.47 -17.87
CA GLU A 31 7.53 0.31 -17.20
C GLU A 31 6.74 0.74 -15.96
N ALA A 32 5.49 0.28 -15.86
CA ALA A 32 4.63 0.56 -14.73
C ALA A 32 4.04 -0.72 -14.14
N ARG A 33 3.85 -0.70 -12.82
CA ARG A 33 3.00 -1.65 -12.09
C ARG A 33 1.90 -0.88 -11.38
N ALA A 34 0.70 -1.45 -11.34
CA ALA A 34 -0.45 -0.81 -10.72
C ALA A 34 -1.26 -1.81 -9.91
N ALA A 35 -1.84 -1.34 -8.81
CA ALA A 35 -2.74 -2.13 -7.99
C ALA A 35 -3.90 -1.29 -7.46
N VAL A 36 -5.04 -1.94 -7.26
CA VAL A 36 -6.24 -1.39 -6.62
C VAL A 36 -6.61 -2.29 -5.44
N ALA A 37 -7.00 -1.67 -4.33
CA ALA A 37 -7.46 -2.31 -3.10
C ALA A 37 -8.31 -1.32 -2.29
N ASP A 38 -9.04 -1.84 -1.29
CA ASP A 38 -9.92 -1.04 -0.40
C ASP A 38 -9.20 0.07 0.39
N THR A 39 -7.88 -0.06 0.57
CA THR A 39 -7.08 0.87 1.36
C THR A 39 -5.85 1.31 0.62
N TRP A 40 -5.38 2.52 0.94
CA TRP A 40 -4.10 3.01 0.46
C TRP A 40 -2.96 2.05 0.83
N GLY A 41 -2.88 1.64 2.10
CA GLY A 41 -1.82 0.75 2.57
C GLY A 41 -1.76 -0.56 1.79
N ALA A 42 -2.91 -1.20 1.54
CA ALA A 42 -2.99 -2.43 0.76
C ALA A 42 -2.62 -2.22 -0.71
N ALA A 43 -3.13 -1.16 -1.36
CA ALA A 43 -2.81 -0.86 -2.76
C ALA A 43 -1.31 -0.55 -2.93
N HIS A 44 -0.71 0.18 -1.99
CA HIS A 44 0.72 0.48 -1.98
C HIS A 44 1.56 -0.79 -1.86
N ALA A 45 1.24 -1.65 -0.88
CA ALA A 45 1.92 -2.92 -0.66
C ALA A 45 1.81 -3.81 -1.90
N ALA A 46 0.61 -3.93 -2.46
CA ALA A 46 0.35 -4.72 -3.66
C ALA A 46 1.18 -4.25 -4.86
N ALA A 47 1.15 -2.95 -5.18
CA ALA A 47 1.84 -2.40 -6.35
C ALA A 47 3.38 -2.54 -6.28
N ARG A 48 3.96 -2.51 -5.08
CA ARG A 48 5.43 -2.55 -4.89
C ARG A 48 5.98 -3.94 -4.65
N PHE A 49 5.25 -4.79 -3.93
CA PHE A 49 5.80 -6.05 -3.41
C PHE A 49 5.20 -7.29 -4.07
N LEU A 50 4.07 -7.20 -4.78
CA LEU A 50 3.63 -8.29 -5.63
C LEU A 50 4.45 -8.32 -6.93
N ARG A 51 4.66 -9.54 -7.44
CA ARG A 51 5.35 -9.77 -8.71
C ARG A 51 4.49 -9.45 -9.93
N ARG A 52 3.17 -9.31 -9.75
CA ARG A 52 2.22 -9.04 -10.84
C ARG A 52 2.35 -7.58 -11.28
N GLN A 53 2.29 -7.35 -12.58
CA GLN A 53 2.28 -6.00 -13.14
C GLN A 53 0.97 -5.27 -12.81
N ILE A 54 -0.14 -6.01 -12.79
CA ILE A 54 -1.47 -5.52 -12.47
C ILE A 54 -2.06 -6.41 -11.37
N ALA A 55 -2.56 -5.79 -10.31
CA ALA A 55 -3.20 -6.48 -9.20
C ALA A 55 -4.49 -5.79 -8.77
N VAL A 56 -5.62 -6.51 -8.83
CA VAL A 56 -6.87 -6.09 -8.21
C VAL A 56 -7.05 -6.94 -6.96
N ILE A 57 -7.07 -6.30 -5.81
CA ILE A 57 -7.27 -6.97 -4.52
C ILE A 57 -8.74 -6.86 -4.19
N ALA A 58 -9.41 -8.00 -4.12
CA ALA A 58 -10.84 -8.05 -3.82
C ALA A 58 -11.13 -7.47 -2.43
N PRO A 59 -12.35 -6.93 -2.23
CA PRO A 59 -12.74 -6.41 -0.94
C PRO A 59 -12.57 -7.42 0.19
N GLY A 60 -11.96 -7.00 1.30
CA GLY A 60 -11.68 -7.87 2.45
C GLY A 60 -10.53 -8.88 2.25
N ALA A 61 -9.88 -8.93 1.08
CA ALA A 61 -8.73 -9.81 0.83
C ALA A 61 -7.38 -9.19 1.26
N ALA A 62 -7.39 -7.97 1.82
CA ALA A 62 -6.18 -7.23 2.20
C ALA A 62 -5.31 -8.00 3.20
N GLU A 63 -5.90 -8.57 4.26
CA GLU A 63 -5.13 -9.31 5.27
C GLU A 63 -4.38 -10.50 4.66
N THR A 64 -5.09 -11.36 3.94
CA THR A 64 -4.52 -12.54 3.26
C THR A 64 -3.39 -12.16 2.32
N MET A 65 -3.56 -11.06 1.57
CA MET A 65 -2.55 -10.55 0.64
C MET A 65 -1.32 -9.99 1.37
N LEU A 66 -1.53 -9.28 2.48
CA LEU A 66 -0.47 -8.60 3.24
C LEU A 66 0.38 -9.57 4.05
N ARG A 67 -0.22 -10.60 4.65
CA ARG A 67 0.47 -11.56 5.54
C ARG A 67 1.83 -12.05 5.03
N PRO A 68 1.97 -12.56 3.78
CA PRO A 68 3.24 -13.09 3.28
C PRO A 68 4.24 -12.00 2.84
N LEU A 69 3.87 -10.72 2.87
CA LEU A 69 4.75 -9.64 2.41
C LEU A 69 5.80 -9.26 3.47
N PRO A 70 6.97 -8.75 3.04
CA PRO A 70 7.99 -8.28 3.97
C PRO A 70 7.54 -7.03 4.73
N LEU A 71 8.12 -6.81 5.93
CA LEU A 71 7.83 -5.66 6.80
C LEU A 71 7.88 -4.29 6.09
N ALA A 72 8.78 -4.14 5.11
CA ALA A 72 8.93 -2.91 4.33
C ALA A 72 7.64 -2.51 3.56
N ALA A 73 6.75 -3.46 3.29
CA ALA A 73 5.47 -3.20 2.64
C ALA A 73 4.50 -2.36 3.49
N LEU A 74 4.72 -2.29 4.81
CA LEU A 74 3.96 -1.40 5.72
C LEU A 74 4.42 0.06 5.70
N ARG A 75 5.45 0.42 4.92
CA ARG A 75 6.04 1.78 4.92
C ARG A 75 6.53 2.22 6.31
N LEU A 76 7.09 1.27 7.05
CA LEU A 76 7.78 1.52 8.31
C LEU A 76 9.15 2.14 8.03
N GLU A 77 9.67 2.87 9.01
CA GLU A 77 11.03 3.40 8.97
C GLU A 77 12.07 2.27 8.91
N GLY A 78 13.18 2.51 8.19
CA GLY A 78 14.23 1.51 7.99
C GLY A 78 14.86 1.01 9.28
N GLU A 79 15.02 1.87 10.29
CA GLU A 79 15.53 1.48 11.62
C GLU A 79 14.54 0.54 12.34
N THR A 80 13.24 0.85 12.30
CA THR A 80 12.19 -0.02 12.85
C THR A 80 12.16 -1.38 12.16
N VAL A 81 12.25 -1.42 10.82
CA VAL A 81 12.32 -2.69 10.07
C VAL A 81 13.55 -3.50 10.47
N THR A 82 14.70 -2.86 10.65
CA THR A 82 15.94 -3.51 11.07
C THR A 82 15.82 -4.07 12.49
N GLY A 83 15.27 -3.28 13.42
CA GLY A 83 15.04 -3.71 14.80
C GLY A 83 14.07 -4.88 14.90
N LEU A 84 13.01 -4.90 14.10
CA LEU A 84 12.07 -6.02 14.02
C LEU A 84 12.74 -7.29 13.49
N ARG A 85 13.56 -7.18 12.44
CA ARG A 85 14.32 -8.32 11.89
C ARG A 85 15.30 -8.91 12.90
N THR A 86 15.96 -8.08 13.70
CA THR A 86 16.85 -8.55 14.78
C THR A 86 16.10 -9.39 15.84
N LEU A 87 14.79 -9.19 15.99
CA LEU A 87 13.94 -10.00 16.87
C LEU A 87 13.31 -11.22 16.19
N GLY A 88 13.61 -11.46 14.91
CA GLY A 88 13.11 -12.60 14.16
C GLY A 88 11.79 -12.37 13.41
N PHE A 89 11.31 -11.13 13.30
CA PHE A 89 10.17 -10.81 12.44
C PHE A 89 10.61 -10.69 10.98
N GLU A 90 9.97 -11.43 10.09
CA GLU A 90 10.29 -11.44 8.65
C GLU A 90 9.15 -10.84 7.81
N THR A 91 7.91 -11.16 8.18
CA THR A 91 6.70 -10.86 7.43
C THR A 91 5.72 -9.99 8.20
N ILE A 92 4.79 -9.37 7.48
CA ILE A 92 3.68 -8.65 8.08
C ILE A 92 2.82 -9.60 8.93
N GLY A 93 2.65 -10.86 8.50
CA GLY A 93 1.92 -11.87 9.24
C GLY A 93 2.47 -12.07 10.65
N ASP A 94 3.79 -12.10 10.80
CA ASP A 94 4.43 -12.27 12.10
C ASP A 94 4.04 -11.13 13.07
N LEU A 95 3.91 -9.89 12.57
CA LEU A 95 3.45 -8.74 13.35
C LEU A 95 1.95 -8.75 13.64
N MET A 96 1.14 -9.30 12.73
CA MET A 96 -0.30 -9.46 12.94
C MET A 96 -0.58 -10.45 14.07
N ASP A 97 0.26 -11.47 14.19
CA ASP A 97 0.13 -12.52 15.21
C ASP A 97 0.65 -12.09 16.60
N GLN A 98 1.27 -10.90 16.71
CA GLN A 98 1.74 -10.36 17.99
C GLN A 98 0.71 -9.46 18.68
N PRO A 99 0.68 -9.46 20.03
CA PRO A 99 0.00 -8.43 20.80
C PRO A 99 0.50 -7.02 20.45
N ARG A 100 -0.43 -6.06 20.30
CA ARG A 100 -0.11 -4.66 19.93
C ARG A 100 0.67 -3.90 21.00
N ALA A 101 0.34 -4.11 22.28
CA ALA A 101 0.90 -3.30 23.38
C ALA A 101 2.43 -3.46 23.55
N PRO A 102 3.01 -4.67 23.55
CA PRO A 102 4.47 -4.84 23.64
C PRO A 102 5.22 -4.24 22.44
N LEU A 103 4.66 -4.37 21.22
CA LEU A 103 5.24 -3.75 20.03
C LEU A 103 5.26 -2.24 20.15
N ALA A 104 4.16 -1.63 20.58
CA ALA A 104 4.05 -0.19 20.76
C ALA A 104 5.01 0.34 21.84
N LEU A 105 5.20 -0.41 22.94
CA LEU A 105 6.13 -0.04 24.00
C LEU A 105 7.59 0.00 23.52
N ARG A 106 7.96 -0.93 22.62
CA ARG A 106 9.34 -1.07 22.16
C ARG A 106 9.69 -0.25 20.92
N PHE A 107 8.76 -0.15 19.97
CA PHE A 107 8.99 0.45 18.65
C PHE A 107 8.13 1.69 18.39
N GLY A 108 7.32 2.09 19.37
CA GLY A 108 6.35 3.16 19.21
C GLY A 108 5.06 2.73 18.49
N PRO A 109 4.08 3.63 18.42
CA PRO A 109 2.73 3.32 17.95
C PRO A 109 2.63 3.11 16.43
N ASP A 110 3.70 3.43 15.69
CA ASP A 110 3.65 3.51 14.23
C ASP A 110 3.34 2.17 13.56
N ILE A 111 3.85 1.06 14.12
CA ILE A 111 3.61 -0.29 13.59
C ILE A 111 2.11 -0.60 13.60
N GLY A 112 1.44 -0.36 14.74
CA GLY A 112 0.00 -0.58 14.88
C GLY A 112 -0.77 0.31 13.92
N ARG A 113 -0.43 1.61 13.89
CA ARG A 113 -1.06 2.58 12.98
C ARG A 113 -0.96 2.17 11.52
N ARG A 114 0.21 1.72 11.04
CA ARG A 114 0.41 1.27 9.65
C ARG A 114 -0.34 0.00 9.33
N LEU A 115 -0.47 -0.92 10.28
CA LEU A 115 -1.28 -2.13 10.13
C LEU A 115 -2.77 -1.79 10.04
N ASP A 116 -3.26 -0.93 10.93
CA ASP A 116 -4.66 -0.52 10.96
C ASP A 116 -5.05 0.25 9.69
N GLN A 117 -4.13 1.06 9.15
CA GLN A 117 -4.30 1.74 7.86
C GLN A 117 -4.33 0.77 6.68
N ALA A 118 -3.44 -0.23 6.67
CA ALA A 118 -3.39 -1.22 5.59
C ALA A 118 -4.60 -2.16 5.62
N LEU A 119 -5.12 -2.49 6.81
CA LEU A 119 -6.30 -3.34 7.01
C LEU A 119 -7.63 -2.58 6.95
N GLY A 120 -7.60 -1.24 6.93
CA GLY A 120 -8.80 -0.41 6.80
C GLY A 120 -9.53 -0.15 8.12
N ALA A 121 -8.94 -0.53 9.25
CA ALA A 121 -9.47 -0.19 10.58
C ALA A 121 -9.36 1.32 10.87
N ILE A 122 -8.35 1.99 10.31
CA ILE A 122 -8.16 3.44 10.39
C ILE A 122 -7.99 3.98 8.97
N GLY A 123 -8.71 5.05 8.63
CA GLY A 123 -8.55 5.72 7.35
C GLY A 123 -7.17 6.38 7.22
N GLU A 124 -6.60 6.35 6.01
CA GLU A 124 -5.39 7.10 5.67
C GLU A 124 -5.73 8.13 4.59
N PRO A 125 -5.89 9.42 4.94
CA PRO A 125 -6.21 10.46 3.97
C PRO A 125 -5.13 10.58 2.89
N VAL A 126 -5.54 10.69 1.64
CA VAL A 126 -4.65 11.03 0.53
C VAL A 126 -4.61 12.55 0.42
N ASP A 127 -3.45 13.15 0.69
CA ASP A 127 -3.25 14.57 0.47
C ASP A 127 -3.07 14.84 -1.04
N PRO A 128 -3.93 15.63 -1.68
CA PRO A 128 -3.80 15.93 -3.10
C PRO A 128 -2.54 16.76 -3.37
N VAL A 129 -1.68 16.27 -4.26
CA VAL A 129 -0.54 17.07 -4.73
C VAL A 129 -1.08 18.26 -5.53
N ARG A 130 -0.82 19.47 -5.05
CA ARG A 130 -1.12 20.71 -5.77
C ARG A 130 0.10 21.15 -6.55
N SER A 131 -0.11 21.61 -7.79
CA SER A 131 0.95 22.30 -8.53
C SER A 131 1.39 23.54 -7.75
N PRO A 132 2.69 23.84 -7.66
CA PRO A 132 3.12 25.12 -7.10
C PRO A 132 2.50 26.24 -7.94
N GLU A 133 1.99 27.28 -7.28
CA GLU A 133 1.56 28.50 -7.99
C GLU A 133 2.76 29.02 -8.78
N LEU A 134 2.56 29.27 -10.08
CA LEU A 134 3.57 29.90 -10.91
C LEU A 134 3.89 31.25 -10.28
N VAL A 135 5.14 31.45 -9.85
CA VAL A 135 5.60 32.76 -9.39
C VAL A 135 5.62 33.68 -10.61
N GLU A 136 4.62 34.55 -10.72
CA GLU A 136 4.67 35.69 -11.63
C GLU A 136 5.68 36.71 -11.07
N VAL A 137 6.66 37.10 -11.89
CA VAL A 137 7.70 38.11 -11.58
C VAL A 137 7.39 39.37 -12.35
#